data_AF-A0A160PQK1-F1
#
_entry.id   AF-A0A160PQK1-F1
#
_cell.length_a   1.000
_cell.length_b   1.000
_cell.length_c   1.000
_cell.angle_alpha   90.00
_cell.angle_beta   90.00
_cell.angle_gamma   90.00
#
_symmetry.space_group_name_H-M   'P 1'
#
loop_
_entity.id
_entity.type
_entity.pdbx_description
1 polymer ?
#
loop_
_entity_poly.entity_id
_entity_poly.type
_entity_poly.pdbx_seq_one_letter_code
_entity_poly.pdbx_strand_id
1 'polypeptide(L)'
;MRKFSVSVLTAIVAFTGFSALAPSASAQEQCGYYLIQEGLDPFGNSKSTSYYKHCGSGNVKIQVDGNFAYPSRTMCVGPGITRLNVNLSGFGNAVVKNAYYIGGC
;
A
#
# COMPACT_ATOMS: atom_id res chain seq x y z
N MET A 1 -22.86 15.97 63.60
CA MET A 1 -21.64 15.23 63.99
C MET A 1 -21.77 13.81 63.50
N ARG A 2 -21.10 13.43 62.40
CA ARG A 2 -21.09 12.06 61.88
C ARG A 2 -19.66 11.54 61.98
N LYS A 3 -19.46 10.52 62.81
CA LYS A 3 -18.21 9.75 62.89
C LYS A 3 -18.29 8.65 61.83
N PHE A 4 -17.26 8.54 61.00
CA PHE A 4 -16.98 7.34 60.23
C PHE A 4 -15.48 7.09 60.31
N SER A 5 -15.11 6.01 60.99
CA SER A 5 -13.80 5.37 60.88
C SER A 5 -14.07 3.90 60.59
N VAL A 6 -13.62 3.41 59.45
CA VAL A 6 -13.19 2.01 59.28
C VAL A 6 -12.10 1.97 58.20
N SER A 7 -10.90 1.59 58.60
CA SER A 7 -9.78 1.14 57.76
C SER A 7 -10.08 -0.25 57.20
N VAL A 8 -9.79 -0.53 55.92
CA VAL A 8 -9.46 -1.90 55.48
C VAL A 8 -8.45 -1.88 54.32
N LEU A 9 -7.30 -2.47 54.63
CA LEU A 9 -6.34 -3.27 53.83
C LEU A 9 -6.01 -2.92 52.37
N THR A 10 -4.70 -2.75 52.21
CA THR A 10 -3.82 -2.93 51.06
C THR A 10 -4.04 -4.26 50.31
N ALA A 11 -4.04 -4.22 48.97
CA ALA A 11 -3.75 -5.38 48.11
C ALA A 11 -2.82 -4.92 46.96
N ILE A 12 -1.55 -5.30 47.05
CA ILE A 12 -0.56 -5.09 45.97
C ILE A 12 -0.76 -6.23 44.98
N VAL A 13 -1.37 -5.96 43.83
CA VAL A 13 -1.47 -6.93 42.74
C VAL A 13 -0.20 -6.79 41.89
N ALA A 14 0.73 -7.73 42.05
CA ALA A 14 1.88 -7.88 41.18
C ALA A 14 1.41 -8.42 39.81
N PHE A 15 1.25 -7.53 38.84
CA PHE A 15 1.09 -7.94 37.44
C PHE A 15 2.47 -8.23 36.84
N THR A 16 2.91 -9.48 36.90
CA THR A 16 3.90 -10.00 35.95
C THR A 16 3.20 -10.19 34.61
N GLY A 17 2.97 -9.08 33.91
CA GLY A 17 2.42 -9.08 32.56
C GLY A 17 3.47 -9.63 31.60
N PHE A 18 3.18 -10.81 31.05
CA PHE A 18 3.85 -11.34 29.87
C PHE A 18 3.93 -10.23 28.81
N SER A 19 5.15 -9.81 28.49
CA SER A 19 5.40 -9.06 27.27
C SER A 19 5.10 -9.99 26.10
N ALA A 20 3.86 -9.99 25.61
CA ALA A 20 3.56 -10.51 24.30
C ALA A 20 4.45 -9.71 23.33
N LEU A 21 5.49 -10.34 22.79
CA LEU A 21 6.21 -9.82 21.65
C LEU A 21 5.17 -9.71 20.53
N ALA A 22 4.59 -8.52 20.37
CA ALA A 22 3.85 -8.21 19.16
C ALA A 22 4.82 -8.47 18.00
N PRO A 23 4.46 -9.31 17.02
CA PRO A 23 5.25 -9.40 15.81
C PRO A 23 5.38 -7.97 15.28
N SER A 24 6.63 -7.54 15.06
CA SER A 24 6.93 -6.26 14.46
C SER A 24 6.00 -6.08 13.26
N ALA A 25 5.22 -5.01 13.27
CA ALA A 25 4.40 -4.61 12.13
C ALA A 25 5.31 -4.56 10.90
N SER A 26 5.34 -5.65 10.13
CA SER A 26 5.99 -5.71 8.84
C SER A 26 5.43 -4.55 8.06
N ALA A 27 6.28 -3.63 7.61
CA ALA A 27 5.93 -2.50 6.77
C ALA A 27 4.83 -2.94 5.81
N GLN A 28 3.62 -2.38 6.00
CA GLN A 28 2.41 -2.83 5.35
C GLN A 28 2.65 -2.71 3.84
N GLU A 29 2.98 -3.83 3.18
CA GLU A 29 3.49 -3.76 1.82
C GLU A 29 2.34 -3.38 0.90
N GLN A 30 2.40 -2.16 0.36
CA GLN A 30 1.27 -1.52 -0.30
C GLN A 30 0.76 -2.37 -1.47
N CYS A 31 -0.39 -3.03 -1.28
CA CYS A 31 -1.11 -3.73 -2.33
C CYS A 31 -1.88 -2.74 -3.20
N GLY A 32 -2.04 -3.04 -4.48
CA GLY A 32 -2.72 -2.19 -5.45
C GLY A 32 -1.76 -1.31 -6.24
N TYR A 33 -2.30 -0.24 -6.83
CA TYR A 33 -1.56 0.68 -7.68
C TYR A 33 -0.70 1.65 -6.88
N TYR A 34 0.49 1.94 -7.39
CA TYR A 34 1.37 2.98 -6.85
C TYR A 34 2.34 3.51 -7.91
N LEU A 35 2.89 4.68 -7.62
CA LEU A 35 3.83 5.40 -8.47
C LEU A 35 5.15 5.56 -7.73
N ILE A 36 6.26 5.27 -8.39
CA ILE A 36 7.60 5.62 -7.92
C ILE A 36 8.11 6.77 -8.79
N GLN A 37 8.45 7.89 -8.16
CA GLN A 37 9.18 8.97 -8.83
C GLN A 37 10.67 8.62 -8.84
N GLU A 38 11.26 8.55 -10.03
CA GLU A 38 12.66 8.13 -10.23
C GLU A 38 13.62 9.32 -10.45
N GLY A 39 13.09 10.54 -10.45
CA GLY A 39 13.88 11.77 -10.66
C GLY A 39 13.72 12.32 -12.07
N LEU A 40 14.79 12.91 -12.61
CA LEU A 40 14.79 13.49 -13.96
C LEU A 40 15.48 12.54 -14.95
N ASP A 41 14.97 12.48 -16.17
CA ASP A 41 15.64 11.83 -17.30
C ASP A 41 16.85 12.68 -17.79
N PRO A 42 17.70 12.15 -18.69
CA PRO A 42 18.88 12.87 -19.20
C PRO A 42 18.58 14.21 -19.91
N PHE A 43 17.31 14.47 -20.23
CA PHE A 43 16.84 15.69 -20.87
C PHE A 43 16.13 16.64 -19.89
N GLY A 44 16.15 16.32 -18.59
CA GLY A 44 15.56 17.14 -17.53
C GLY A 44 14.06 16.95 -17.31
N ASN A 45 13.43 15.91 -17.90
CA ASN A 45 12.00 15.67 -17.65
C ASN A 45 11.79 14.74 -16.47
N SER A 46 10.76 14.99 -15.65
CA SER A 46 10.41 14.09 -14.55
C SER A 46 10.02 12.70 -15.07
N LYS A 47 10.66 11.68 -14.49
CA LYS A 47 10.45 10.26 -14.73
C LYS A 47 9.76 9.63 -13.54
N SER A 48 8.66 8.93 -13.81
CA SER A 48 7.98 8.10 -12.81
C SER A 48 7.62 6.75 -13.41
N THR A 49 7.59 5.70 -12.59
CA THR A 49 7.18 4.37 -13.02
C THR A 49 5.95 3.93 -12.23
N SER A 50 4.95 3.46 -12.95
CA SER A 50 3.69 2.96 -12.40
C SER A 50 3.76 1.45 -12.19
N TYR A 51 3.30 1.01 -11.02
CA TYR A 51 3.28 -0.38 -10.62
C TYR A 51 1.90 -0.78 -10.09
N TYR A 52 1.63 -2.08 -10.14
CA TYR A 52 0.52 -2.72 -9.44
C TYR A 52 1.03 -3.92 -8.67
N LYS A 53 0.83 -3.93 -7.35
CA LYS A 53 1.17 -5.07 -6.49
C LYS A 53 -0.08 -5.91 -6.22
N HIS A 54 -0.10 -7.15 -6.67
CA HIS A 54 -1.09 -8.13 -6.25
C HIS A 54 -0.58 -8.95 -5.07
N CYS A 55 -1.29 -8.94 -3.96
CA CYS A 55 -0.93 -9.65 -2.74
C CYS A 55 -1.68 -10.99 -2.56
N GLY A 56 -2.57 -11.35 -3.49
CA GLY A 56 -3.25 -12.64 -3.50
C GLY A 56 -2.40 -13.73 -4.16
N SER A 57 -2.86 -14.97 -4.05
CA SER A 57 -2.15 -16.17 -4.52
C SER A 57 -2.49 -16.60 -5.95
N GLY A 58 -3.35 -15.86 -6.66
CA GLY A 58 -3.82 -16.20 -8.00
C GLY A 58 -3.58 -15.09 -9.01
N ASN A 59 -3.92 -15.37 -10.27
CA ASN A 59 -3.96 -14.33 -11.30
C ASN A 59 -5.25 -13.53 -11.15
N VAL A 60 -5.15 -12.22 -11.31
CA VAL A 60 -6.29 -11.32 -11.28
C VAL A 60 -6.32 -10.44 -12.51
N LYS A 61 -7.52 -10.08 -12.93
CA LYS A 61 -7.74 -9.09 -13.97
C LYS A 61 -7.81 -7.71 -13.33
N ILE A 62 -7.04 -6.79 -13.87
CA ILE A 62 -7.03 -5.38 -13.47
C ILE A 62 -7.46 -4.50 -14.63
N GLN A 63 -8.14 -3.41 -14.31
CA GLN A 63 -8.35 -2.27 -15.19
C GLN A 63 -7.18 -1.30 -14.99
N VAL A 64 -6.53 -0.91 -16.08
CA VAL A 64 -5.46 0.09 -16.09
C VAL A 64 -5.99 1.30 -16.83
N ASP A 65 -6.13 2.41 -16.11
CA ASP A 65 -6.62 3.66 -16.68
C ASP A 65 -5.45 4.53 -17.09
N GLY A 66 -5.48 5.04 -18.31
CA GLY A 66 -4.46 5.97 -18.77
C GLY A 66 -5.02 7.23 -19.43
N ASN A 67 -4.17 7.90 -20.17
CA ASN A 67 -4.52 9.08 -20.97
C ASN A 67 -4.63 8.71 -22.46
N PHE A 68 -4.81 9.71 -23.33
CA PHE A 68 -4.91 9.48 -24.77
C PHE A 68 -3.71 8.72 -25.35
N ALA A 69 -2.49 8.98 -24.85
CA ALA A 69 -1.28 8.30 -25.27
C ALA A 69 -1.08 6.90 -24.64
N TYR A 70 -1.92 6.51 -23.69
CA TYR A 70 -1.97 5.18 -23.09
C TYR A 70 -3.42 4.79 -22.84
N PRO A 71 -4.14 4.32 -23.87
CA PRO A 71 -5.55 4.04 -23.73
C PRO A 71 -5.80 3.01 -22.63
N SER A 72 -6.89 3.22 -21.90
CA SER A 72 -7.29 2.34 -20.82
C SER A 72 -7.47 0.90 -21.33
N ARG A 73 -7.02 -0.08 -20.55
CA ARG A 73 -7.08 -1.49 -20.92
C ARG A 73 -7.21 -2.40 -19.72
N THR A 74 -7.69 -3.61 -19.96
CA THR A 74 -7.65 -4.68 -18.98
C THR A 74 -6.45 -5.58 -19.20
N MET A 75 -5.82 -6.05 -18.13
CA MET A 75 -4.77 -7.07 -18.22
C MET A 75 -4.79 -8.01 -17.02
N CYS A 76 -4.18 -9.18 -17.19
CA CYS A 76 -4.03 -10.14 -16.10
C CYS A 76 -2.66 -9.98 -15.46
N VAL A 77 -2.64 -10.00 -14.13
CA VAL A 77 -1.43 -9.89 -13.32
C VAL A 77 -1.41 -11.02 -12.30
N GLY A 78 -0.24 -11.61 -12.12
CA GLY A 78 -0.02 -12.63 -11.09
C GLY A 78 0.32 -12.03 -9.73
N PRO A 79 0.55 -12.89 -8.72
CA PRO A 79 1.08 -12.48 -7.43
C PRO A 79 2.39 -11.70 -7.55
N GLY A 80 2.57 -10.67 -6.72
CA GLY A 80 3.76 -9.83 -6.70
C GLY A 80 3.57 -8.49 -7.41
N ILE A 81 4.68 -7.89 -7.85
CA ILE A 81 4.71 -6.54 -8.43
C ILE A 81 4.74 -6.64 -9.96
N THR A 82 3.79 -5.99 -10.60
CA THR A 82 3.77 -5.79 -12.06
C THR A 82 4.06 -4.34 -12.39
N ARG A 83 5.05 -4.09 -13.26
CA ARG A 83 5.31 -2.76 -13.83
C ARG A 83 4.32 -2.50 -14.96
N LEU A 84 3.58 -1.40 -14.88
CA LEU A 84 2.56 -1.04 -15.86
C LEU A 84 3.11 -0.14 -16.95
N ASN A 85 3.81 0.93 -16.58
CA ASN A 85 4.37 1.89 -17.54
C ASN A 85 5.44 2.79 -16.92
N VAL A 86 6.25 3.42 -17.78
CA VAL A 86 7.10 4.56 -17.41
C VAL A 86 6.49 5.82 -17.98
N ASN A 87 6.29 6.81 -17.12
CA ASN A 87 5.81 8.12 -17.48
C ASN A 87 6.97 9.14 -17.48
N LEU A 88 7.11 9.85 -18.58
CA LEU A 88 8.03 10.98 -18.73
C LEU A 88 7.18 12.25 -18.85
N SER A 89 7.57 13.38 -18.26
CA SER A 89 6.69 14.57 -18.26
C SER A 89 6.76 15.42 -19.54
N GLY A 90 7.73 15.19 -20.42
CA GLY A 90 8.05 16.11 -21.54
C GLY A 90 7.51 15.78 -22.94
N PHE A 91 6.94 14.60 -23.19
CA PHE A 91 6.63 14.10 -24.55
C PHE A 91 5.17 13.65 -24.74
N GLY A 92 4.18 14.35 -24.16
CA GLY A 92 2.76 13.96 -24.31
C GLY A 92 2.47 12.53 -23.83
N ASN A 93 3.28 12.06 -22.87
CA ASN A 93 3.56 10.64 -22.70
C ASN A 93 2.36 9.83 -22.23
N ALA A 94 2.43 8.55 -22.55
CA ALA A 94 1.65 7.50 -21.93
C ALA A 94 1.66 7.64 -20.39
N VAL A 95 0.55 8.08 -19.79
CA VAL A 95 0.39 8.15 -18.33
C VAL A 95 -0.57 7.06 -17.92
N VAL A 96 -0.18 6.23 -16.95
CA VAL A 96 -1.13 5.42 -16.19
C VAL A 96 -1.61 6.28 -15.04
N LYS A 97 -2.90 6.57 -15.00
CA LYS A 97 -3.56 7.37 -13.96
C LYS A 97 -3.94 6.53 -12.75
N ASN A 98 -4.34 5.29 -13.00
CA ASN A 98 -4.79 4.37 -11.96
C ASN A 98 -4.71 2.92 -12.45
N ALA A 99 -4.69 1.97 -11.52
CA ALA A 99 -4.99 0.58 -11.82
C ALA A 99 -5.70 -0.10 -10.65
N TYR A 100 -6.71 -0.90 -10.93
CA TYR A 100 -7.53 -1.54 -9.90
C TYR A 100 -8.05 -2.90 -10.33
N TYR A 101 -8.29 -3.76 -9.33
CA TYR A 101 -8.86 -5.08 -9.51
C TYR A 101 -10.28 -5.03 -10.08
N ILE A 102 -10.58 -5.87 -11.07
CA ILE A 102 -11.92 -6.00 -11.67
C ILE A 102 -12.45 -7.43 -11.72
N GLY A 103 -11.65 -8.45 -11.40
CA GLY A 103 -12.14 -9.83 -11.37
C GLY A 103 -11.05 -10.89 -11.50
N GLY A 104 -11.50 -12.13 -11.68
CA GLY A 104 -10.63 -13.25 -12.02
C GLY A 104 -10.05 -13.14 -13.43
N CYS A 105 -8.85 -13.69 -13.57
CA CYS A 105 -8.30 -14.15 -14.83
C CYS A 105 -8.10 -15.67 -14.69
#